data_AF-A0A7Y6JTB6-F1
#
_entry.id   AF-A0A7Y6JTB6-F1
#
_cell.length_a   1.000
_cell.length_b   1.000
_cell.length_c   1.000
_cell.angle_alpha   90.00
_cell.angle_beta   90.00
_cell.angle_gamma   90.00
#
_symmetry.space_group_name_H-M   'P 1'
#
loop_
_entity.id
_entity.type
_entity.pdbx_description
1 polymer ?
#
loop_
_entity_poly.entity_id
_entity_poly.type
_entity_poly.pdbx_seq_one_letter_code
_entity_poly.pdbx_strand_id
1 'polypeptide(L)'
;MVVSLFLAKLNYQFLLHLSLFSHDKLFSQSLDIKRMNFVIQGSAITKEFINELHNKYDALVESKQYRKFAKEVFKEMFKYVEAQVPSDPILEELVTNCNQAGYKAALFTQISLGKYGLMLQNPVKVINIDCTDINHITVKSDMIIPIVKSNDPEEEACRINSSLEFTLESQDGKDGVTYKDGKLLLTISEKLKTTQLLMKCNKVKVYLVSLKKFFSN
;
A
#
# COMPACT_ATOMS: atom_id res chain seq x y z
N MET A 1 -14.95 -8.28 -15.45
CA MET A 1 -15.56 -6.97 -15.15
C MET A 1 -14.47 -6.13 -14.53
N VAL A 2 -13.92 -5.16 -15.26
CA VAL A 2 -13.09 -4.13 -14.64
C VAL A 2 -14.06 -3.25 -13.87
N VAL A 3 -14.08 -3.36 -12.54
CA VAL A 3 -14.78 -2.36 -11.73
C VAL A 3 -13.78 -1.23 -11.56
N SER A 4 -13.66 -0.38 -12.58
CA SER A 4 -12.96 0.89 -12.45
C SER A 4 -13.76 1.76 -11.50
N LEU A 5 -13.43 1.65 -10.22
CA LEU A 5 -14.03 2.43 -9.17
C LEU A 5 -13.26 3.75 -9.11
N PHE A 6 -13.48 4.66 -10.06
CA PHE A 6 -12.95 6.02 -9.92
C PHE A 6 -13.57 6.66 -8.68
N LEU A 7 -12.87 6.55 -7.56
CA LEU A 7 -13.19 7.25 -6.35
C LEU A 7 -12.67 8.67 -6.53
N ALA A 8 -13.56 9.56 -6.97
CA ALA A 8 -13.26 10.98 -6.94
C ALA A 8 -13.03 11.36 -5.46
N LYS A 9 -11.81 11.81 -5.14
CA LYS A 9 -11.34 12.22 -3.81
C LYS A 9 -11.35 11.13 -2.74
N LEU A 10 -10.20 10.48 -2.58
CA LEU A 10 -9.83 9.92 -1.28
C LEU A 10 -9.59 11.08 -0.29
N ASN A 11 -10.43 11.18 0.75
CA ASN A 11 -10.23 12.12 1.84
C ASN A 11 -9.09 11.62 2.75
N TYR A 12 -8.15 12.50 3.11
CA TYR A 12 -7.06 12.27 4.07
C TYR A 12 -7.54 11.54 5.35
N GLN A 13 -8.74 11.87 5.85
CA GLN A 13 -9.35 11.22 7.01
C GLN A 13 -9.58 9.71 6.82
N PHE A 14 -9.80 9.22 5.60
CA PHE A 14 -9.94 7.79 5.33
C PHE A 14 -8.59 7.05 5.39
N LEU A 15 -7.52 7.64 4.82
CA LEU A 15 -6.18 7.07 4.89
C LEU A 15 -5.66 7.08 6.33
N LEU A 16 -5.95 8.15 7.08
CA LEU A 16 -5.73 8.23 8.53
C LEU A 16 -6.55 7.19 9.29
N HIS A 17 -7.82 7.00 8.97
CA HIS A 17 -8.65 6.01 9.66
C HIS A 17 -8.15 4.58 9.42
N LEU A 18 -7.65 4.29 8.22
CA LEU A 18 -6.99 3.02 7.90
C LEU A 18 -5.63 2.84 8.60
N SER A 19 -4.86 3.92 8.78
CA SER A 19 -3.60 3.88 9.54
C SER A 19 -3.83 3.84 11.06
N LEU A 20 -4.95 4.39 11.55
CA LEU A 20 -5.40 4.36 12.95
C LEU A 20 -5.75 2.94 13.42
N PHE A 21 -6.23 2.06 12.54
CA PHE A 21 -6.37 0.60 12.84
C PHE A 21 -5.02 -0.11 13.08
N SER A 22 -3.89 0.58 12.91
CA SER A 22 -2.53 0.04 13.10
C SER A 22 -1.69 0.77 14.16
N HIS A 23 -2.31 1.66 14.95
CA HIS A 23 -1.60 2.55 15.87
C HIS A 23 -0.86 1.88 17.05
N ASP A 24 -1.11 0.60 17.35
CA ASP A 24 -0.33 -0.15 18.36
C ASP A 24 1.00 -0.75 17.82
N LYS A 25 1.38 -0.51 16.55
CA LYS A 25 2.54 -1.19 15.95
C LYS A 25 3.47 -0.30 15.11
N LEU A 26 3.94 0.82 15.64
CA LEU A 26 5.16 1.47 15.11
C LEU A 26 6.35 0.47 15.03
N PHE A 27 6.35 -0.55 15.90
CA PHE A 27 7.33 -1.64 15.92
C PHE A 27 7.32 -2.54 14.65
N SER A 28 6.17 -2.83 14.04
CA SER A 28 6.14 -3.72 12.85
C SER A 28 6.40 -2.97 11.54
N GLN A 29 6.12 -1.67 11.51
CA GLN A 29 6.02 -0.88 10.29
C GLN A 29 7.38 -0.58 9.63
N SER A 30 8.45 -0.39 10.42
CA SER A 30 9.83 -0.18 9.92
C SER A 30 10.52 -1.47 9.46
N LEU A 31 10.18 -2.61 10.08
CA LEU A 31 10.70 -3.94 9.74
C LEU A 31 10.07 -4.49 8.44
N ASP A 32 8.92 -3.94 8.04
CA ASP A 32 8.20 -4.38 6.86
C ASP A 32 8.84 -3.91 5.54
N ILE A 33 9.77 -2.96 5.57
CA ILE A 33 10.49 -2.48 4.37
C ILE A 33 11.13 -3.66 3.61
N LYS A 34 11.76 -4.63 4.32
CA LYS A 34 12.32 -5.85 3.70
C LYS A 34 11.28 -6.67 2.93
N ARG A 35 10.02 -6.63 3.36
CA ARG A 35 8.91 -7.44 2.81
C ARG A 35 8.20 -6.75 1.66
N MET A 36 8.55 -5.51 1.34
CA MET A 36 7.91 -4.70 0.30
C MET A 36 8.83 -4.53 -0.90
N ASN A 37 8.23 -4.45 -2.09
CA ASN A 37 8.96 -4.13 -3.31
C ASN A 37 8.77 -2.64 -3.59
N PHE A 38 9.86 -1.96 -3.89
CA PHE A 38 9.86 -0.53 -4.20
C PHE A 38 10.36 -0.31 -5.62
N VAL A 39 9.71 0.64 -6.29
CA VAL A 39 10.16 1.22 -7.55
C VAL A 39 10.21 2.72 -7.31
N ILE A 40 11.36 3.34 -7.53
CA ILE A 40 11.52 4.79 -7.38
C ILE A 40 11.97 5.34 -8.73
N GLN A 41 11.26 6.33 -9.26
CA GLN A 41 11.52 6.91 -10.58
C GLN A 41 11.66 5.82 -11.67
N GLY A 42 10.72 4.87 -11.67
CA GLY A 42 10.74 3.71 -12.59
C GLY A 42 11.83 2.66 -12.33
N SER A 43 12.76 2.89 -11.40
CA SER A 43 13.86 1.97 -11.10
C SER A 43 13.56 1.11 -9.88
N ALA A 44 13.70 -0.22 -10.03
CA ALA A 44 13.44 -1.16 -8.95
C ALA A 44 14.53 -1.10 -7.86
N ILE A 45 14.12 -1.05 -6.60
CA ILE A 45 15.01 -1.19 -5.45
C ILE A 45 15.16 -2.67 -5.13
N THR A 46 16.40 -3.17 -5.20
CA THR A 46 16.69 -4.60 -4.99
C THR A 46 16.59 -5.01 -3.52
N LYS A 47 16.31 -6.29 -3.27
CA LYS A 47 16.23 -6.81 -1.89
C LYS A 47 17.60 -6.83 -1.23
N GLU A 48 18.63 -7.07 -2.02
CA GLU A 48 20.03 -7.04 -1.63
C GLU A 48 20.39 -5.66 -1.08
N PHE A 49 20.07 -4.59 -1.82
CA PHE A 49 20.32 -3.23 -1.36
C PHE A 49 19.55 -2.89 -0.07
N ILE A 50 18.27 -3.29 0.04
CA ILE A 50 17.51 -3.10 1.28
C ILE A 50 18.17 -3.83 2.46
N ASN A 51 18.68 -5.05 2.26
CA ASN A 51 19.39 -5.79 3.30
C ASN A 51 20.70 -5.12 3.72
N GLU A 52 21.45 -4.55 2.77
CA GLU A 52 22.65 -3.76 3.06
C GLU A 52 22.31 -2.53 3.92
N LEU A 53 21.24 -1.81 3.61
CA LEU A 53 20.80 -0.67 4.42
C LEU A 53 20.38 -1.09 5.84
N HIS A 54 19.76 -2.25 5.99
CA HIS A 54 19.47 -2.78 7.32
C HIS A 54 20.72 -3.04 8.14
N ASN A 55 21.78 -3.58 7.53
CA ASN A 55 23.05 -3.80 8.20
C ASN A 55 23.76 -2.47 8.50
N LYS A 56 23.73 -1.53 7.55
CA LYS A 56 24.32 -0.18 7.69
C LYS A 56 23.74 0.59 8.88
N TYR A 57 22.43 0.45 9.12
CA TYR A 57 21.71 1.17 10.17
C TYR A 57 21.26 0.26 11.34
N ASP A 58 21.92 -0.86 11.57
CA ASP A 58 21.54 -1.84 12.61
C ASP A 58 21.46 -1.20 14.00
N ALA A 59 22.42 -0.33 14.35
CA ALA A 59 22.40 0.40 15.62
C ALA A 59 21.11 1.22 15.86
N LEU A 60 20.47 1.72 14.79
CA LEU A 60 19.16 2.40 14.91
C LEU A 60 18.03 1.41 15.20
N VAL A 61 18.12 0.18 14.67
CA VAL A 61 17.17 -0.91 14.95
C VAL A 61 17.34 -1.40 16.39
N GLU A 62 18.58 -1.67 16.83
CA GLU A 62 18.90 -2.11 18.19
C GLU A 62 18.45 -1.10 19.25
N SER A 63 18.67 0.19 18.99
CA SER A 63 18.21 1.30 19.86
C SER A 63 16.72 1.63 19.69
N LYS A 64 15.97 0.83 18.93
CA LYS A 64 14.52 1.00 18.68
C LYS A 64 14.13 2.34 18.06
N GLN A 65 15.07 3.00 17.37
CA GLN A 65 14.87 4.26 16.63
C GLN A 65 14.31 3.98 15.23
N TYR A 66 13.22 3.22 15.17
CA TYR A 66 12.64 2.69 13.93
C TYR A 66 12.20 3.73 12.92
N ARG A 67 11.64 4.85 13.40
CA ARG A 67 11.21 5.96 12.55
C ARG A 67 12.40 6.61 11.83
N LYS A 68 13.47 6.85 12.59
CA LYS A 68 14.73 7.38 12.07
C LYS A 68 15.38 6.39 11.10
N PHE A 69 15.40 5.11 11.45
CA PHE A 69 15.85 4.03 10.57
C PHE A 69 15.10 4.07 9.22
N ALA A 70 13.76 4.04 9.24
CA ALA A 70 12.96 4.04 8.02
C ALA A 70 13.19 5.30 7.16
N LYS A 71 13.31 6.47 7.81
CA LYS A 71 13.62 7.73 7.12
C LYS A 71 14.96 7.68 6.41
N GLU A 72 16.01 7.19 7.07
CA GLU A 72 17.33 7.04 6.45
C GLU A 72 17.32 6.02 5.31
N VAL A 73 16.59 4.91 5.46
CA VAL A 73 16.40 3.94 4.39
C VAL A 73 15.74 4.57 3.16
N PHE A 74 14.65 5.33 3.32
CA PHE A 74 14.03 6.02 2.19
C PHE A 74 15.00 6.97 1.50
N LYS A 75 15.73 7.80 2.26
CA LYS A 75 16.75 8.71 1.68
C LYS A 75 17.77 7.96 0.83
N GLU A 76 18.28 6.84 1.32
CA GLU A 76 19.26 6.02 0.60
C GLU A 76 18.65 5.34 -0.64
N MET A 77 17.38 4.91 -0.60
CA MET A 77 16.69 4.39 -1.79
C MET A 77 16.56 5.42 -2.91
N PHE A 78 16.22 6.68 -2.57
CA PHE A 78 16.17 7.76 -3.57
C PHE A 78 17.56 8.03 -4.16
N LYS A 79 18.60 8.12 -3.31
CA LYS A 79 19.98 8.32 -3.76
C LYS A 79 20.50 7.18 -4.62
N TYR A 80 20.15 5.94 -4.30
CA TYR A 80 20.57 4.73 -5.02
C TYR A 80 20.14 4.76 -6.49
N VAL A 81 18.97 5.32 -6.78
CA VAL A 81 18.46 5.49 -8.15
C VAL A 81 18.75 6.88 -8.73
N GLU A 82 19.66 7.64 -8.12
CA GLU A 82 20.02 9.01 -8.51
C GLU A 82 18.82 9.97 -8.59
N ALA A 83 17.76 9.70 -7.83
CA ALA A 83 16.58 10.56 -7.76
C ALA A 83 16.74 11.66 -6.71
N GLN A 84 15.94 12.73 -6.86
CA GLN A 84 15.81 13.73 -5.82
C GLN A 84 15.23 13.11 -4.54
N VAL A 85 15.78 13.50 -3.40
CA VAL A 85 15.28 13.10 -2.09
C VAL A 85 14.14 14.05 -1.72
N PRO A 86 12.93 13.55 -1.40
CA PRO A 86 11.82 14.39 -0.98
C PRO A 86 12.13 15.19 0.29
N SER A 87 11.37 16.25 0.50
CA SER A 87 11.46 17.08 1.69
C SER A 87 11.14 16.29 2.96
N ASP A 88 11.64 16.80 4.08
CA ASP A 88 11.53 16.13 5.37
C ASP A 88 10.06 15.79 5.75
N PRO A 89 9.06 16.67 5.53
CA PRO A 89 7.65 16.34 5.74
C PRO A 89 7.15 15.16 4.89
N ILE A 90 7.55 15.08 3.62
CA ILE A 90 7.16 13.97 2.74
C ILE A 90 7.80 12.66 3.19
N LEU A 91 9.08 12.69 3.58
CA LEU A 91 9.75 11.52 4.14
C LEU A 91 9.06 11.03 5.41
N GLU A 92 8.66 11.93 6.31
CA GLU A 92 7.91 11.57 7.51
C GLU A 92 6.55 10.95 7.19
N GLU A 93 5.87 11.43 6.15
CA GLU A 93 4.60 10.89 5.69
C GLU A 93 4.76 9.48 5.09
N LEU A 94 5.82 9.27 4.29
CA LEU A 94 6.18 7.95 3.77
C LEU A 94 6.51 6.97 4.90
N VAL A 95 7.28 7.38 5.90
CA VAL A 95 7.61 6.54 7.06
C VAL A 95 6.35 6.16 7.84
N THR A 96 5.40 7.09 7.96
CA THR A 96 4.17 6.88 8.73
C THR A 96 3.19 5.95 8.00
N ASN A 97 2.99 6.15 6.70
CA ASN A 97 1.88 5.53 5.96
C ASN A 97 2.32 4.43 4.98
N CYS A 98 3.58 4.43 4.53
CA CYS A 98 4.08 3.46 3.55
C CYS A 98 4.54 2.16 4.23
N ASN A 99 3.67 1.56 5.03
CA ASN A 99 3.92 0.30 5.71
C ASN A 99 3.02 -0.84 5.19
N GLN A 100 3.31 -2.07 5.62
CA GLN A 100 2.59 -3.25 5.17
C GLN A 100 1.13 -3.24 5.64
N ALA A 101 0.83 -2.70 6.81
CA ALA A 101 -0.51 -2.68 7.40
C ALA A 101 -1.42 -1.60 6.79
N GLY A 102 -0.92 -0.38 6.55
CA GLY A 102 -1.74 0.77 6.13
C GLY A 102 -2.48 0.54 4.81
N TYR A 103 -1.78 0.08 3.76
CA TYR A 103 -2.41 -0.20 2.47
C TYR A 103 -3.03 -1.61 2.35
N LYS A 104 -2.71 -2.56 3.26
CA LYS A 104 -3.31 -3.92 3.26
C LYS A 104 -4.56 -4.03 4.14
N ALA A 105 -4.63 -3.30 5.25
CA ALA A 105 -5.64 -3.50 6.29
C ALA A 105 -7.07 -3.32 5.76
N ALA A 106 -7.28 -2.36 4.86
CA ALA A 106 -8.59 -2.13 4.23
C ALA A 106 -9.12 -3.37 3.48
N LEU A 107 -8.23 -4.09 2.78
CA LEU A 107 -8.61 -5.26 1.97
C LEU A 107 -8.70 -6.54 2.82
N PHE A 108 -7.82 -6.70 3.81
CA PHE A 108 -7.76 -7.93 4.60
C PHE A 108 -8.80 -8.01 5.73
N THR A 109 -9.16 -6.90 6.37
CA THR A 109 -10.07 -6.92 7.52
C THR A 109 -11.52 -7.21 7.14
N GLN A 110 -11.87 -7.15 5.84
CA GLN A 110 -13.28 -7.06 5.42
C GLN A 110 -13.75 -8.20 4.50
N ILE A 111 -12.84 -9.07 4.05
CA ILE A 111 -13.20 -10.20 3.16
C ILE A 111 -13.19 -11.52 3.95
N SER A 112 -14.32 -11.86 4.57
CA SER A 112 -14.52 -13.19 5.17
C SER A 112 -14.85 -14.22 4.10
N LEU A 113 -13.80 -14.88 3.59
CA LEU A 113 -13.87 -15.92 2.55
C LEU A 113 -14.00 -17.35 3.11
N GLY A 114 -13.63 -17.57 4.38
CA GLY A 114 -13.56 -18.91 4.98
C GLY A 114 -14.88 -19.69 4.95
N LYS A 115 -16.01 -19.00 5.14
CA LYS A 115 -17.36 -19.59 5.02
C LYS A 115 -17.70 -20.11 3.62
N TYR A 116 -16.88 -19.80 2.63
CA TYR A 116 -17.03 -20.23 1.25
C TYR A 116 -15.96 -21.24 0.82
N GLY A 117 -15.15 -21.75 1.75
CA GLY A 117 -14.02 -22.63 1.44
C GLY A 117 -12.94 -21.93 0.63
N LEU A 118 -12.76 -20.62 0.84
CA LEU A 118 -11.75 -19.81 0.18
C LEU A 118 -10.87 -19.10 1.20
N MET A 119 -9.60 -18.89 0.82
CA MET A 119 -8.60 -18.22 1.64
C MET A 119 -7.84 -17.18 0.80
N LEU A 120 -7.50 -16.05 1.43
CA LEU A 120 -6.55 -15.08 0.86
C LEU A 120 -5.13 -15.59 1.10
N GLN A 121 -4.31 -15.60 0.05
CA GLN A 121 -2.87 -15.76 0.20
C GLN A 121 -2.17 -14.43 0.47
N ASN A 122 -0.88 -14.52 0.80
CA ASN A 122 -0.03 -13.36 0.98
C ASN A 122 -0.03 -12.51 -0.30
N PRO A 123 -0.28 -11.21 -0.18
CA PRO A 123 -0.37 -10.35 -1.34
C PRO A 123 1.02 -9.99 -1.83
N VAL A 124 1.18 -9.96 -3.15
CA VAL A 124 2.33 -9.32 -3.80
C VAL A 124 2.04 -7.83 -3.88
N LYS A 125 2.93 -7.01 -3.32
CA LYS A 125 2.76 -5.54 -3.23
C LYS A 125 4.00 -4.85 -3.80
N VAL A 126 3.77 -3.91 -4.70
CA VAL A 126 4.78 -3.01 -5.27
C VAL A 126 4.37 -1.58 -4.96
N ILE A 127 5.27 -0.82 -4.35
CA ILE A 127 5.12 0.62 -4.15
C ILE A 127 5.98 1.33 -5.18
N ASN A 128 5.33 2.10 -6.05
CA ASN A 128 5.98 2.99 -6.98
C ASN A 128 5.96 4.40 -6.39
N ILE A 129 7.09 5.11 -6.45
CA ILE A 129 7.23 6.48 -5.96
C ILE A 129 7.96 7.30 -7.02
N ASP A 130 7.29 8.32 -7.54
CA ASP A 130 7.87 9.25 -8.49
C ASP A 130 8.00 10.62 -7.83
N CYS A 131 9.24 11.10 -7.70
CA CYS A 131 9.56 12.37 -7.05
C CYS A 131 9.96 13.41 -8.10
N THR A 132 8.98 14.13 -8.63
CA THR A 132 9.22 15.13 -9.69
C THR A 132 9.77 16.44 -9.13
N ASP A 133 9.44 16.75 -7.87
CA ASP A 133 9.95 17.87 -7.10
C ASP A 133 10.07 17.45 -5.63
N ILE A 134 11.01 18.04 -4.88
CA ILE A 134 11.25 17.65 -3.48
C ILE A 134 10.00 17.80 -2.60
N ASN A 135 9.09 18.70 -2.95
CA ASN A 135 7.85 18.96 -2.24
C ASN A 135 6.64 18.31 -2.92
N HIS A 136 6.85 17.47 -3.94
CA HIS A 136 5.77 16.84 -4.69
C HIS A 136 6.14 15.42 -5.17
N ILE A 137 5.49 14.42 -4.59
CA ILE A 137 5.65 13.02 -5.00
C ILE A 137 4.34 12.37 -5.38
N THR A 138 4.36 11.50 -6.38
CA THR A 138 3.26 10.59 -6.68
C THR A 138 3.60 9.22 -6.12
N VAL A 139 2.65 8.61 -5.41
CA VAL A 139 2.78 7.28 -4.83
C VAL A 139 1.71 6.38 -5.41
N LYS A 140 2.13 5.20 -5.89
CA LYS A 140 1.22 4.17 -6.41
C LYS A 140 1.51 2.82 -5.77
N SER A 141 0.55 2.30 -5.03
CA SER A 141 0.56 0.96 -4.44
C SER A 141 -0.21 -0.02 -5.32
N ASP A 142 0.52 -0.84 -6.06
CA ASP A 142 -0.02 -1.99 -6.80
C ASP A 142 -0.01 -3.23 -5.90
N MET A 143 -1.14 -3.93 -5.85
CA MET A 143 -1.32 -5.12 -5.02
C MET A 143 -2.08 -6.21 -5.77
N ILE A 144 -1.54 -7.42 -5.72
CA ILE A 144 -2.19 -8.63 -6.22
C ILE A 144 -2.43 -9.56 -5.04
N ILE A 145 -3.69 -9.92 -4.82
CA ILE A 145 -4.11 -10.83 -3.74
C ILE A 145 -4.66 -12.11 -4.39
N PRO A 146 -3.91 -13.22 -4.35
CA PRO A 146 -4.43 -14.51 -4.78
C PRO A 146 -5.49 -15.01 -3.79
N ILE A 147 -6.54 -15.61 -4.33
CA ILE A 147 -7.59 -16.31 -3.58
C ILE A 147 -7.54 -17.77 -4.01
N VAL A 148 -7.33 -18.63 -3.03
CA VAL A 148 -7.19 -20.09 -3.22
C VAL A 148 -8.33 -20.82 -2.53
N LYS A 149 -8.49 -22.10 -2.87
CA LYS A 149 -9.43 -22.96 -2.14
C LYS A 149 -8.82 -23.32 -0.78
N SER A 150 -9.65 -23.35 0.25
CA SER A 150 -9.19 -23.70 1.60
C SER A 150 -8.73 -25.14 1.71
N ASN A 151 -9.28 -26.05 0.91
CA ASN A 151 -8.93 -27.47 0.86
C ASN A 151 -7.82 -27.80 -0.15
N ASP A 152 -7.48 -26.85 -1.04
CA ASP A 152 -6.39 -26.97 -1.99
C ASP A 152 -5.74 -25.58 -2.19
N PRO A 153 -4.77 -25.22 -1.33
CA PRO A 153 -4.10 -23.92 -1.39
C PRO A 153 -3.21 -23.72 -2.63
N GLU A 154 -2.93 -24.78 -3.41
CA GLU A 154 -2.18 -24.68 -4.66
C GLU A 154 -3.09 -24.29 -5.83
N GLU A 155 -4.40 -24.55 -5.72
CA GLU A 155 -5.38 -24.16 -6.72
C GLU A 155 -5.85 -22.70 -6.54
N GLU A 156 -5.30 -21.79 -7.37
CA GLU A 156 -5.80 -20.42 -7.48
C GLU A 156 -7.22 -20.39 -8.04
N ALA A 157 -8.19 -20.10 -7.18
CA ALA A 157 -9.58 -19.91 -7.57
C ALA A 157 -9.74 -18.60 -8.36
N CYS A 158 -9.12 -17.52 -7.87
CA CYS A 158 -9.10 -16.22 -8.55
C CYS A 158 -8.04 -15.28 -7.96
N ARG A 159 -7.93 -14.07 -8.50
CA ARG A 159 -7.11 -13.00 -7.93
C ARG A 159 -7.84 -11.65 -7.92
N ILE A 160 -7.53 -10.85 -6.92
CA ILE A 160 -7.91 -9.44 -6.84
C ILE A 160 -6.66 -8.61 -7.13
N ASN A 161 -6.77 -7.72 -8.12
CA ASN A 161 -5.77 -6.70 -8.39
C ASN A 161 -6.28 -5.36 -7.86
N SER A 162 -5.47 -4.66 -7.09
CA SER A 162 -5.74 -3.33 -6.56
C SER A 162 -4.61 -2.39 -6.93
N SER A 163 -4.93 -1.18 -7.33
CA SER A 163 -3.97 -0.09 -7.51
C SER A 163 -4.51 1.14 -6.80
N LEU A 164 -3.76 1.66 -5.83
CA LEU A 164 -4.05 2.92 -5.16
C LEU A 164 -2.97 3.93 -5.58
N GLU A 165 -3.36 5.03 -6.21
CA GLU A 165 -2.48 6.11 -6.64
C GLU A 165 -2.92 7.40 -5.96
N PHE A 166 -1.97 8.21 -5.48
CA PHE A 166 -2.24 9.54 -4.94
C PHE A 166 -0.96 10.37 -4.97
N THR A 167 -1.13 11.67 -4.79
CA THR A 167 -0.03 12.64 -4.79
C THR A 167 0.11 13.25 -3.41
N LEU A 168 1.35 13.41 -2.94
CA LEU A 168 1.71 14.10 -1.71
C LEU A 168 2.36 15.43 -2.06
N GLU A 169 1.87 16.50 -1.45
CA GLU A 169 2.42 17.85 -1.61
C GLU A 169 2.71 18.47 -0.25
N SER A 170 3.93 18.95 -0.08
CA SER A 170 4.33 19.75 1.09
C SER A 170 4.43 21.22 0.69
N GLN A 171 4.09 22.12 1.60
CA GLN A 171 4.31 23.55 1.40
C GLN A 171 5.58 23.96 2.14
N ASP A 172 6.48 24.67 1.45
CA ASP A 172 7.70 25.20 2.06
C ASP A 172 7.37 25.98 3.35
N GLY A 173 7.95 25.53 4.46
CA GLY A 173 7.82 26.17 5.76
C GLY A 173 6.55 25.86 6.56
N LYS A 174 5.72 24.90 6.13
CA LYS A 174 4.59 24.39 6.93
C LYS A 174 4.76 22.92 7.30
N ASP A 175 4.48 22.61 8.56
CA ASP A 175 4.39 21.24 9.05
C ASP A 175 3.10 20.59 8.53
N GLY A 176 3.14 20.07 7.30
CA GLY A 176 2.02 19.36 6.74
C GLY A 176 2.26 18.80 5.34
N VAL A 177 1.64 17.67 5.07
CA VAL A 177 1.53 17.07 3.75
C VAL A 177 0.06 17.00 3.36
N THR A 178 -0.26 17.44 2.15
CA THR A 178 -1.60 17.35 1.58
C THR A 178 -1.67 16.21 0.58
N TYR A 179 -2.74 15.43 0.63
CA TYR A 179 -3.03 14.39 -0.36
C TYR A 179 -3.87 14.97 -1.50
N LYS A 180 -3.46 14.71 -2.74
CA LYS A 180 -4.16 15.10 -3.96
C LYS A 180 -4.33 13.90 -4.91
N ASP A 181 -5.23 14.06 -5.87
CA ASP A 181 -5.38 13.17 -7.04
C ASP A 181 -5.53 11.67 -6.73
N GLY A 182 -6.11 11.36 -5.56
CA GLY A 182 -6.33 9.98 -5.12
C GLY A 182 -7.22 9.21 -6.10
N LYS A 183 -6.74 8.04 -6.54
CA LYS A 183 -7.42 7.09 -7.43
C LYS A 183 -7.27 5.68 -6.88
N LEU A 184 -8.36 4.93 -6.89
CA LEU A 184 -8.36 3.50 -6.57
C LEU A 184 -8.86 2.72 -7.77
N LEU A 185 -8.15 1.68 -8.18
CA LEU A 185 -8.60 0.74 -9.20
C LEU A 185 -8.66 -0.66 -8.59
N LEU A 186 -9.78 -1.34 -8.76
CA LEU A 186 -9.98 -2.70 -8.29
C LEU A 186 -10.47 -3.59 -9.44
N THR A 187 -9.66 -4.58 -9.80
CA THR A 187 -9.97 -5.51 -10.88
C THR A 187 -10.04 -6.93 -10.34
N ILE A 188 -11.07 -7.65 -10.76
CA ILE A 188 -11.34 -9.03 -10.35
C ILE A 188 -11.26 -9.90 -11.62
N SER A 189 -10.50 -10.99 -11.56
CA SER A 189 -10.23 -11.87 -12.72
C SER A 189 -11.51 -12.49 -13.32
N GLU A 190 -11.52 -12.71 -14.64
CA GLU A 190 -12.70 -13.17 -15.38
C GLU A 190 -13.18 -14.59 -15.04
N LYS A 191 -12.34 -15.46 -14.47
CA LYS A 191 -12.74 -16.81 -14.01
C LYS A 191 -13.93 -16.79 -13.02
N LEU A 192 -14.20 -15.63 -12.40
CA LEU A 192 -15.36 -15.40 -11.54
C LEU A 192 -16.69 -15.17 -12.30
N LYS A 193 -16.67 -15.00 -13.64
CA LYS A 193 -17.87 -14.75 -14.45
C LYS A 193 -18.83 -15.95 -14.53
N THR A 194 -18.35 -17.17 -14.31
CA THR A 194 -19.04 -18.40 -14.74
C THR A 194 -19.54 -19.31 -13.61
N THR A 195 -19.49 -18.88 -12.34
CA THR A 195 -19.91 -19.76 -11.23
C THR A 195 -20.57 -18.99 -10.09
N GLN A 196 -21.32 -19.71 -9.22
CA GLN A 196 -21.92 -19.27 -7.94
C GLN A 196 -21.03 -18.37 -7.06
N LEU A 197 -19.72 -18.33 -7.31
CA LEU A 197 -18.78 -17.35 -6.76
C LEU A 197 -19.15 -15.89 -7.04
N LEU A 198 -19.80 -15.56 -8.17
CA LEU A 198 -20.22 -14.19 -8.47
C LEU A 198 -21.23 -13.66 -7.44
N MET A 199 -22.15 -14.49 -6.94
CA MET A 199 -23.06 -14.14 -5.85
C MET A 199 -22.31 -13.96 -4.51
N LYS A 200 -21.25 -14.74 -4.29
CA LYS A 200 -20.38 -14.63 -3.10
C LYS A 200 -19.50 -13.38 -3.14
N CYS A 201 -19.05 -12.96 -4.33
CA CYS A 201 -18.33 -11.71 -4.59
C CYS A 201 -19.26 -10.48 -4.72
N ASN A 202 -20.57 -10.63 -4.93
CA ASN A 202 -21.50 -9.49 -4.92
C ASN A 202 -21.49 -8.73 -3.59
N LYS A 203 -21.07 -9.33 -2.47
CA LYS A 203 -20.82 -8.58 -1.22
C LYS A 203 -19.58 -7.69 -1.29
N VAL A 204 -18.56 -8.07 -2.06
CA VAL A 204 -17.45 -7.17 -2.44
C VAL A 204 -17.98 -6.03 -3.31
N LYS A 205 -18.95 -6.29 -4.20
CA LYS A 205 -19.62 -5.23 -4.99
C LYS A 205 -20.44 -4.26 -4.11
N VAL A 206 -21.19 -4.77 -3.12
CA VAL A 206 -21.89 -3.93 -2.11
C VAL A 206 -20.89 -3.11 -1.30
N TYR A 207 -19.76 -3.70 -0.92
CA TYR A 207 -18.69 -2.99 -0.22
C TYR A 207 -18.04 -1.89 -1.08
N LEU A 208 -17.80 -2.17 -2.36
CA LEU A 208 -17.33 -1.18 -3.33
C LEU A 208 -18.35 -0.04 -3.53
N VAL A 209 -19.65 -0.34 -3.44
CA VAL A 209 -20.71 0.69 -3.45
C VAL A 209 -20.70 1.49 -2.14
N SER A 210 -20.45 0.88 -0.99
CA SER A 210 -20.29 1.59 0.29
C SER A 210 -19.05 2.49 0.29
N LEU A 211 -17.93 2.02 -0.26
CA LEU A 211 -16.74 2.84 -0.49
C LEU A 211 -17.10 4.00 -1.42
N LYS A 212 -17.70 3.77 -2.59
CA LYS A 212 -18.15 4.85 -3.50
C LYS A 212 -19.01 5.89 -2.77
N LYS A 213 -19.99 5.46 -1.98
CA LYS A 213 -20.90 6.36 -1.24
C LYS A 213 -20.18 7.15 -0.15
N PHE A 214 -19.15 6.57 0.45
CA PHE A 214 -18.29 7.22 1.45
C PHE A 214 -17.33 8.25 0.83
N PHE A 215 -16.87 8.02 -0.41
CA PHE A 215 -16.00 8.95 -1.15
C PHE A 215 -16.73 10.01 -1.97
N SER A 216 -18.06 9.92 -2.10
CA SER A 216 -18.87 10.90 -2.86
C SER A 216 -19.42 12.05 -2.02
N ASN A 217 -19.06 12.11 -0.73
CA ASN A 217 -19.37 13.19 0.21
C ASN A 217 -18.08 13.89 0.65
#